data_AF-A0A9E4D5V5-F1
#
_entry.id   AF-A0A9E4D5V5-F1
#
_cell.length_a   1.000
_cell.length_b   1.000
_cell.length_c   1.000
_cell.angle_alpha   90.00
_cell.angle_beta   90.00
_cell.angle_gamma   90.00
#
_symmetry.space_group_name_H-M   'P 1'
#
loop_
_entity.id
_entity.type
_entity.pdbx_description
1 polymer ?
#
loop_
_entity_poly.entity_id
_entity_poly.type
_entity_poly.pdbx_seq_one_letter_code
_entity_poly.pdbx_strand_id
1 'polypeptide(L)' 'MSTSAPPSYRRVMLKISGEALMGDQGFGLHPPTVQRIA' A
#
# COMPACT_ATOMS: atom_id res chain seq x y z
N MET A 1 8.71 11.70 -22.55
CA MET A 1 9.61 10.57 -22.23
C MET A 1 9.81 10.57 -20.73
N SER A 2 9.37 9.54 -20.00
CA SER A 2 9.54 9.50 -18.55
C SER A 2 10.89 8.88 -18.22
N THR A 3 11.82 9.70 -17.73
CA THR A 3 13.13 9.27 -17.24
C THR A 3 12.94 8.64 -15.86
N SER A 4 12.91 7.31 -15.77
CA SER A 4 12.85 6.62 -14.47
C SER A 4 14.25 6.51 -13.88
N ALA A 5 14.56 7.34 -12.89
CA ALA A 5 15.77 7.18 -12.08
C ALA A 5 15.75 5.83 -11.33
N PRO A 6 16.91 5.22 -11.06
CA PRO A 6 16.96 3.99 -10.29
C PRO A 6 16.39 4.22 -8.87
N PRO A 7 15.66 3.23 -8.31
CA PRO A 7 15.08 3.35 -6.97
C PRO A 7 16.19 3.44 -5.92
N SER A 8 16.01 4.32 -4.92
CA SER A 8 17.02 4.60 -3.88
C SER A 8 17.31 3.42 -2.95
N TYR A 9 16.39 2.45 -2.86
CA TYR A 9 16.49 1.34 -1.91
C TYR A 9 16.32 -0.01 -2.60
N ARG A 10 17.22 -0.96 -2.26
CA ARG A 10 17.17 -2.34 -2.77
C ARG A 10 16.14 -3.21 -2.05
N ARG A 11 15.88 -2.98 -0.76
CA ARG A 11 14.91 -3.71 0.06
C ARG A 11 14.32 -2.77 1.08
N VAL A 12 13.00 -2.83 1.24
CA VAL A 12 12.26 -2.04 2.23
C VAL A 12 11.29 -2.94 2.99
N MET A 13 11.07 -2.64 4.25
CA MET A 13 9.93 -3.14 5.02
C MET A 13 8.93 -2.01 5.10
N LEU A 14 7.81 -2.14 4.37
CA LEU A 14 6.75 -1.16 4.38
C LEU A 14 5.71 -1.57 5.43
N LYS A 15 5.61 -0.79 6.51
CA LYS A 15 4.60 -1.00 7.54
C LYS A 15 3.34 -0.21 7.18
N ILE A 16 2.23 -0.92 7.04
CA ILE A 16 0.90 -0.34 6.77
C ILE A 16 0.05 -0.46 8.04
N SER A 17 -0.71 0.58 8.40
CA SER A 17 -1.66 0.51 9.52
C SER A 17 -2.90 -0.32 9.13
N GLY A 18 -3.50 -1.01 10.10
CA GLY A 18 -4.75 -1.76 9.86
C GLY A 18 -5.91 -0.86 9.42
N GLU A 19 -5.98 0.34 9.98
CA GLU A 19 -6.97 1.37 9.61
C GLU A 19 -6.91 1.75 8.13
N ALA A 20 -5.72 1.80 7.54
CA ALA A 20 -5.57 2.11 6.11
C ALA A 20 -6.16 1.01 5.20
N LEU A 21 -6.30 -0.21 5.71
CA LEU A 21 -6.87 -1.34 4.98
C LEU A 21 -8.40 -1.47 5.18
N MET A 22 -8.98 -0.69 6.08
CA MET A 22 -10.40 -0.74 6.41
C MET A 22 -11.28 0.05 5.45
N GLY A 23 -10.71 0.95 4.63
CA GLY A 23 -11.49 1.80 3.72
C GLY A 23 -12.51 2.63 4.50
N ASP A 24 -13.74 2.70 4.01
CA ASP A 24 -14.84 3.40 4.69
C ASP A 24 -15.49 2.58 5.83
N GLN A 25 -14.97 1.37 6.10
CA GLN A 25 -15.49 0.48 7.13
C GLN A 25 -14.88 0.77 8.50
N GLY A 26 -15.68 0.63 9.57
CA GLY A 26 -15.23 0.85 10.94
C GLY A 26 -14.47 -0.33 11.57
N PHE A 27 -14.38 -1.49 10.91
CA PHE A 27 -13.58 -2.64 11.33
C PHE A 27 -13.28 -3.59 10.15
N GLY A 28 -12.29 -4.48 10.33
CA GLY A 28 -12.00 -5.56 9.39
C GLY A 28 -11.04 -5.20 8.26
N LEU A 29 -11.10 -5.93 7.15
CA LEU A 29 -10.33 -5.62 5.93
C LEU A 29 -11.32 -5.31 4.83
N HIS A 30 -11.12 -4.18 4.14
CA HIS A 30 -11.88 -3.82 2.96
C HIS A 30 -11.22 -4.45 1.73
N PRO A 31 -11.82 -5.49 1.12
CA PRO A 31 -11.15 -6.25 0.04
C PRO A 31 -10.71 -5.38 -1.14
N PRO A 32 -11.49 -4.38 -1.62
CA PRO A 32 -11.07 -3.49 -2.70
C PRO A 32 -9.84 -2.64 -2.36
N THR A 33 -9.67 -2.24 -1.09
CA THR A 33 -8.50 -1.47 -0.66
C THR A 33 -7.25 -2.33 -0.66
N VAL A 34 -7.37 -3.56 -0.16
CA VAL A 34 -6.27 -4.54 -0.13
C VAL A 34 -5.83 -4.89 -1.55
N GLN A 35 -6.77 -5.13 -2.47
CA GLN A 35 -6.48 -5.44 -3.88
C GLN A 35 -5.80 -4.31 -4.65
N ARG A 36 -5.86 -3.06 -4.19
CA ARG A 36 -5.14 -1.95 -4.81
C ARG A 36 -3.67 -1.93 -4.41
N ILE A 37 -3.36 -2.49 -3.24
CA ILE A 37 -2.02 -2.43 -2.64
C ILE A 37 -1.21 -3.69 -2.99
N ALA A 38 -1.87 -4.86 -3.06
CA ALA A 38 -1.27 -6.15 -3.41
C ALA A 38 -1.39 -6.45 -4.90
#